data_AF-A0A7J2J6D4-F1
#
_entry.id   AF-A0A7J2J6D4-F1
#
_cell.length_a   1.000
_cell.length_b   1.000
_cell.length_c   1.000
_cell.angle_alpha   90.00
_cell.angle_beta   90.00
_cell.angle_gamma   90.00
#
_symmetry.space_group_name_H-M   'P 1'
#
loop_
_entity.id
_entity.type
_entity.pdbx_description
1 polymer ?
#
loop_
_entity_poly.entity_id
_entity_poly.type
_entity_poly.pdbx_seq_one_letter_code
_entity_poly.pdbx_strand_id
1 'polypeptide(L)' 'MKKLKRKLKITNPQLLELIRFLRKKAAEHKAEIWRDIAERLAVSRRRRIAVNVSRINRYTEKG' A
#
# COMPACT_ATOMS: atom_id res chain seq x y z
N MET A 1 -5.47 -19.34 3.08
CA MET A 1 -6.70 -18.68 2.60
C MET A 1 -6.39 -17.79 1.40
N LYS A 2 -6.88 -18.11 0.19
CA LYS A 2 -6.72 -17.24 -0.99
C LYS A 2 -7.59 -15.98 -0.81
N LYS A 3 -7.00 -14.81 -0.59
CA LYS A 3 -7.74 -13.53 -0.55
C LYS A 3 -8.48 -13.34 -1.88
N LEU A 4 -9.81 -13.24 -1.82
CA LEU A 4 -10.68 -13.01 -2.98
C LEU A 4 -10.21 -11.73 -3.72
N LYS A 5 -10.01 -11.80 -5.05
CA LYS A 5 -9.61 -10.63 -5.86
C LYS A 5 -10.76 -9.61 -5.86
N ARG A 6 -10.73 -8.65 -4.94
CA ARG A 6 -11.69 -7.54 -4.92
C ARG A 6 -11.45 -6.61 -6.11
N LYS A 7 -12.49 -6.31 -6.88
CA LYS A 7 -12.43 -5.31 -7.96
C LYS A 7 -12.10 -3.94 -7.36
N LEU A 8 -11.01 -3.33 -7.81
CA LEU A 8 -10.59 -2.00 -7.36
C LEU A 8 -11.53 -0.96 -7.99
N LYS A 9 -12.38 -0.32 -7.18
CA LYS A 9 -13.16 0.87 -7.58
C LYS A 9 -12.31 2.13 -7.37
N ILE A 10 -11.17 2.21 -8.07
CA ILE A 10 -10.24 3.33 -8.00
C ILE A 10 -10.37 4.11 -9.31
N THR A 11 -10.71 5.39 -9.21
CA THR A 11 -10.83 6.30 -10.37
C THR A 11 -9.51 6.96 -10.74
N ASN A 12 -8.59 7.12 -9.78
CA ASN A 12 -7.27 7.71 -10.01
C ASN A 12 -6.35 6.69 -10.74
N PRO A 13 -5.93 6.96 -11.99
CA PRO A 13 -5.13 6.03 -12.77
C PRO A 13 -3.71 5.82 -12.20
N GLN A 14 -3.08 6.87 -11.66
CA GLN A 14 -1.73 6.78 -11.08
C GLN A 14 -1.70 5.85 -9.86
N LEU A 15 -2.74 5.93 -9.01
CA LEU A 15 -2.87 5.04 -7.85
C LEU A 15 -3.08 3.58 -8.28
N LEU A 16 -3.83 3.36 -9.35
CA LEU A 16 -4.04 2.02 -9.90
C LEU A 16 -2.73 1.42 -10.44
N GLU A 17 -1.95 2.22 -11.17
CA GLU A 17 -0.63 1.84 -11.68
C GLU A 17 0.36 1.55 -10.55
N LEU A 18 0.41 2.40 -9.53
CA LEU A 18 1.25 2.17 -8.35
C LEU A 18 0.92 0.86 -7.65
N ILE A 19 -0.37 0.55 -7.44
CA ILE A 19 -0.79 -0.72 -6.82
C ILE A 19 -0.35 -1.92 -7.67
N ARG A 20 -0.42 -1.83 -9.00
CA ARG A 20 0.03 -2.89 -9.92
C ARG A 20 1.55 -3.05 -9.86
N PHE A 21 2.28 -1.94 -9.89
CA PHE A 21 3.73 -1.91 -9.78
C PHE A 21 4.22 -2.55 -8.49
N LEU A 22 3.66 -2.15 -7.33
CA LEU A 22 4.03 -2.71 -6.03
C LEU A 22 3.75 -4.22 -5.94
N ARG A 23 2.63 -4.69 -6.51
CA ARG A 23 2.33 -6.14 -6.56
C ARG A 23 3.33 -6.91 -7.43
N LYS A 24 3.76 -6.33 -8.55
CA LYS A 24 4.78 -6.91 -9.42
C LYS A 24 6.12 -6.99 -8.68
N LYS A 25 6.55 -5.89 -8.05
CA LYS A 25 7.78 -5.84 -7.26
C LYS A 25 7.78 -6.78 -6.06
N ALA A 26 6.64 -6.95 -5.38
CA ALA A 26 6.51 -7.93 -4.31
C ALA A 26 6.79 -9.36 -4.79
N ALA A 27 6.27 -9.73 -5.98
CA ALA A 27 6.47 -11.05 -6.55
C ALA A 27 7.91 -11.26 -7.06
N GLU A 28 8.47 -10.26 -7.75
CA GLU A 28 9.84 -10.30 -8.28
C GLU A 28 10.89 -10.43 -7.16
N HIS A 29 10.73 -9.67 -6.08
CA HIS A 29 11.72 -9.58 -5.01
C HIS A 29 11.38 -10.44 -3.78
N LYS A 30 10.28 -11.22 -3.82
CA LYS A 30 9.74 -11.97 -2.67
C LYS A 30 9.59 -11.11 -1.40
N ALA A 31 9.30 -9.82 -1.59
CA ALA A 31 9.27 -8.83 -0.52
C ALA A 31 7.82 -8.57 -0.08
N GLU A 32 7.45 -9.15 1.06
CA GLU A 32 6.10 -9.09 1.61
C GLU A 32 5.63 -7.66 1.92
N ILE A 33 6.56 -6.77 2.29
CA ILE A 33 6.26 -5.36 2.57
C ILE A 33 5.59 -4.65 1.38
N TRP A 34 6.04 -4.90 0.16
CA TRP A 34 5.43 -4.30 -1.04
C TRP A 34 4.02 -4.82 -1.27
N ARG A 35 3.79 -6.10 -0.94
CA ARG A 35 2.45 -6.69 -1.03
C ARG A 35 1.52 -6.06 -0.01
N ASP A 36 1.96 -5.88 1.23
CA ASP A 36 1.17 -5.25 2.30
C ASP A 36 0.80 -3.81 1.95
N ILE A 37 1.77 -3.00 1.50
CA ILE A 37 1.52 -1.61 1.08
C ILE A 37 0.51 -1.56 -0.06
N ALA A 38 0.64 -2.41 -1.08
CA ALA A 38 -0.30 -2.47 -2.20
C ALA A 38 -1.73 -2.82 -1.74
N GLU A 39 -1.86 -3.71 -0.75
CA GLU A 39 -3.16 -4.09 -0.18
C GLU A 39 -3.78 -2.97 0.66
N ARG A 40 -2.97 -2.22 1.42
CA ARG A 40 -3.41 -1.03 2.17
C ARG A 40 -3.82 0.11 1.23
N LEU A 41 -3.12 0.31 0.12
CA LEU A 41 -3.50 1.32 -0.88
C LEU A 41 -4.78 0.95 -1.65
N ALA A 42 -5.04 -0.35 -1.81
CA ALA A 42 -6.22 -0.89 -2.49
C ALA A 42 -7.54 -0.74 -1.71
N VAL A 43 -7.50 -0.33 -0.43
CA VAL A 43 -8.73 -0.05 0.32
C VAL A 43 -9.30 1.34 0.02
N SER A 44 -10.60 1.49 0.25
CA SER A 44 -11.29 2.78 0.11
C SER A 44 -10.56 3.86 0.90
N ARG A 45 -10.49 5.09 0.37
CA ARG A 45 -9.76 6.21 1.00
C ARG A 45 -10.08 6.39 2.49
N ARG A 46 -11.35 6.28 2.89
CA ARG A 46 -11.82 6.36 4.28
C ARG A 46 -11.27 5.30 5.25
N ARG A 47 -10.75 4.18 4.72
CA ARG A 47 -10.18 3.07 5.50
C ARG A 47 -8.65 3.07 5.48
N ARG A 48 -8.02 3.98 4.72
CA ARG A 48 -6.57 4.10 4.72
C ARG A 48 -6.14 4.80 6.00
N ILE A 49 -5.08 4.31 6.60
CA ILE A 49 -4.51 4.89 7.82
C ILE A 49 -3.86 6.22 7.44
N ALA A 50 -4.31 7.31 8.07
CA ALA A 50 -3.60 8.57 8.08
C ALA A 50 -2.72 8.62 9.33
N VAL A 51 -1.46 9.03 9.19
CA VAL A 51 -0.52 9.19 10.31
C VAL A 51 -0.09 10.65 10.41
N ASN A 52 0.04 11.15 11.64
CA ASN A 52 0.57 12.49 11.90
C ASN A 52 2.10 12.46 11.80
N VAL A 53 2.71 13.55 11.32
CA VAL A 53 4.17 13.70 11.19
C VAL A 53 4.88 13.50 12.54
N SER A 54 4.31 14.01 13.64
CA SER A 54 4.85 13.77 15.00
C SER A 54 4.91 12.30 15.38
N ARG A 55 4.03 11.45 14.83
CA ARG A 55 4.10 10.01 15.04
C ARG A 55 5.29 9.41 14.29
N ILE A 56 5.57 9.87 13.08
CA ILE A 56 6.74 9.42 12.30
C ILE A 56 8.02 9.81 13.05
N ASN A 57 8.13 11.08 13.49
CA ASN A 57 9.32 11.58 14.20
C ASN A 57 9.66 10.79 15.47
N ARG A 58 8.66 10.20 16.14
CA ARG A 58 8.89 9.34 17.32
C ARG A 58 9.53 7.99 17.00
N TYR A 59 9.47 7.55 15.75
CA TYR A 59 10.02 6.28 15.28
C TYR A 59 11.19 6.46 14.28
N THR A 60 11.75 7.66 14.17
CA THR A 60 12.92 7.95 13.33
C THR A 60 14.11 8.33 14.20
N GLU A 61 15.30 7.91 13.80
CA GLU A 61 16.57 8.38 14.38
C GLU A 61 16.88 9.80 13.87
N LYS A 62 17.71 10.55 14.62
CA LYS A 62 18.20 11.84 14.14
C LYS A 62 19.14 11.58 12.95
N GLY A 63 18.81 12.17 11.81
CA GLY A 63 19.67 12.23 10.63
C GLY A 63 20.71 13.33 10.72
#